data_AF-A0A0Q0MKP7-F1
#
_entry.id   AF-A0A0Q0MKP7-F1
#
_cell.length_a   1.000
_cell.length_b   1.000
_cell.length_c   1.000
_cell.angle_alpha   90.00
_cell.angle_beta   90.00
_cell.angle_gamma   90.00
#
_symmetry.space_group_name_H-M   'P 1'
#
loop_
_entity.id
_entity.type
_entity.pdbx_description
1 polymer ?
#
loop_
_entity_poly.entity_id
_entity_poly.type
_entity_poly.pdbx_seq_one_letter_code
_entity_poly.pdbx_strand_id
1 'polypeptide(L)' 'MQVHDIRMFVPCKNYQQSCDFYQALGFNVEQASADLSIATSGECSFFYTNRVKLLGIYSGS' A
#
# COMPACT_ATOMS: atom_id res chain seq x y z
N MET A 1 25.82 1.85 -3.13
CA MET A 1 24.37 1.60 -3.23
C MET A 1 23.73 2.88 -3.75
N GLN A 2 23.13 2.87 -4.94
CA GLN A 2 22.37 3.99 -5.52
C GLN A 2 20.89 3.70 -5.28
N VAL A 3 20.19 4.56 -4.54
CA VAL A 3 18.75 4.42 -4.30
C VAL A 3 18.01 5.17 -5.39
N HIS A 4 17.19 4.45 -6.17
CA HIS A 4 16.46 5.03 -7.30
C HIS A 4 15.06 5.51 -6.92
N ASP A 5 14.44 4.88 -5.92
CA ASP A 5 13.06 5.17 -5.53
C ASP A 5 12.82 4.67 -4.08
N ILE A 6 12.02 5.42 -3.32
CA ILE A 6 11.59 5.04 -1.97
C ILE A 6 10.06 4.98 -1.99
N ARG A 7 9.53 3.76 -1.85
CA ARG A 7 8.08 3.55 -1.77
C ARG A 7 7.66 3.23 -0.36
N MET A 8 6.57 3.86 0.04
CA MET A 8 5.99 3.67 1.35
C MET A 8 5.13 2.41 1.37
N PHE A 9 5.10 1.76 2.52
CA PHE A 9 4.06 0.79 2.83
C PHE A 9 3.10 1.39 3.86
N VAL A 10 1.84 1.53 3.46
CA VAL A 10 0.77 2.07 4.29
C VAL A 10 0.01 0.89 4.91
N PRO A 11 0.07 0.68 6.23
CA PRO A 11 -0.78 -0.31 6.88
C PRO A 11 -2.23 0.19 6.83
N CYS A 12 -3.16 -0.70 6.48
CA CYS A 12 -4.58 -0.37 6.45
C CYS A 12 -5.36 -1.29 7.40
N LYS A 13 -6.33 -0.72 8.13
CA LYS A 13 -7.23 -1.48 9.01
C LYS A 13 -8.32 -2.18 8.21
N ASN A 14 -8.86 -1.49 7.20
CA ASN A 14 -9.86 -2.03 6.29
C ASN A 14 -9.37 -1.80 4.86
N TYR A 15 -9.10 -2.92 4.18
CA TYR A 15 -8.52 -2.91 2.84
C TYR A 15 -9.46 -2.32 1.80
N GLN A 16 -10.72 -2.79 1.75
CA GLN A 16 -11.70 -2.31 0.78
C GLN A 16 -11.95 -0.81 0.94
N GLN A 17 -12.13 -0.34 2.17
CA GLN A 17 -12.31 1.08 2.45
C GLN A 17 -11.10 1.91 1.99
N SER A 18 -9.89 1.37 2.12
CA SER A 18 -8.68 2.05 1.67
C SER A 18 -8.58 2.08 0.15
N CYS A 19 -8.96 1.00 -0.54
CA CYS A 19 -9.08 0.98 -2.00
C CYS A 19 -10.03 2.07 -2.49
N ASP A 20 -11.25 2.10 -1.96
CA ASP A 20 -12.30 3.04 -2.38
C ASP A 20 -11.86 4.50 -2.12
N PHE A 21 -11.22 4.75 -0.97
CA PHE A 21 -10.70 6.07 -0.61
C PHE A 21 -9.65 6.57 -1.60
N TYR A 22 -8.64 5.75 -1.91
CA TYR A 22 -7.57 6.17 -2.82
C TYR A 22 -8.04 6.27 -4.27
N GLN A 23 -8.96 5.40 -4.70
CA GLN A 23 -9.62 5.52 -6.01
C GLN A 23 -10.42 6.83 -6.13
N ALA A 24 -11.17 7.21 -5.08
CA ALA A 24 -11.90 8.48 -5.06
C ALA A 24 -10.98 9.71 -5.11
N LEU A 25 -9.73 9.59 -4.64
CA LEU A 25 -8.69 10.61 -4.77
C LEU A 25 -8.01 10.63 -6.14
N GLY A 26 -8.37 9.73 -7.05
CA GLY A 26 -7.81 9.65 -8.39
C GLY A 26 -6.54 8.79 -8.50
N PHE A 27 -6.25 7.95 -7.50
CA PHE A 27 -5.21 6.93 -7.64
C PHE A 27 -5.74 5.75 -8.45
N ASN A 28 -4.91 5.24 -9.35
CA ASN A 28 -5.10 3.90 -9.88
C ASN A 28 -4.70 2.89 -8.79
N VAL A 29 -5.59 1.95 -8.50
CA VAL A 29 -5.38 0.92 -7.48
C VAL A 29 -5.35 -0.43 -8.17
N GLU A 30 -4.19 -1.09 -8.09
CA GLU A 30 -3.96 -2.39 -8.68
C GLU A 30 -3.63 -3.42 -7.60
N GLN A 31 -4.30 -4.57 -7.66
CA GLN A 31 -4.05 -5.67 -6.76
C GLN A 31 -2.77 -6.41 -7.19
N ALA A 32 -1.75 -6.37 -6.35
CA ALA A 32 -0.47 -7.05 -6.60
C ALA A 32 -0.46 -8.48 -6.05
N SER A 33 -1.24 -8.76 -4.99
CA SER A 33 -1.49 -10.10 -4.46
C SER A 33 -2.79 -10.13 -3.65
N ALA A 34 -3.15 -11.29 -3.08
CA ALA A 34 -4.37 -11.44 -2.27
C ALA A 34 -4.51 -10.39 -1.15
N ASP A 35 -3.39 -9.96 -0.56
CA ASP A 35 -3.37 -9.05 0.60
C ASP A 35 -2.57 -7.75 0.36
N LEU A 36 -2.19 -7.46 -0.89
CA LEU A 36 -1.34 -6.32 -1.23
C LEU A 36 -1.86 -5.59 -2.48
N SER A 37 -1.99 -4.28 -2.37
CA SER A 37 -2.23 -3.39 -3.51
C SER A 37 -1.14 -2.36 -3.66
N ILE A 38 -1.02 -1.88 -4.89
CA ILE A 38 -0.27 -0.68 -5.24
C ILE A 38 -1.28 0.41 -5.59
N ALA A 39 -1.12 1.59 -5.00
CA ALA A 39 -1.77 2.81 -5.47
C ALA A 39 -0.75 3.64 -6.26
N THR A 40 -1.14 4.14 -7.43
CA THR A 40 -0.33 5.03 -8.28
C THR A 40 -1.10 6.29 -8.67
N SER A 41 -0.41 7.44 -8.64
CA SER A 41 -0.91 8.70 -9.18
C SER A 41 0.28 9.52 -9.68
N GLY A 42 0.44 9.58 -11.00
CA GLY A 42 1.64 10.14 -11.63
C GLY A 42 2.90 9.42 -11.14
N GLU A 43 3.87 10.20 -10.64
CA GLU A 43 5.13 9.69 -10.08
C GLU A 43 5.01 9.20 -8.61
N CYS A 44 3.84 9.37 -7.99
CA CYS A 44 3.60 8.91 -6.62
C CYS A 44 3.12 7.46 -6.64
N SER A 45 3.82 6.59 -5.90
CA SER A 45 3.36 5.22 -5.69
C SER A 45 3.63 4.73 -4.27
N PHE A 46 2.69 3.96 -3.74
CA PHE A 46 2.85 3.29 -2.44
C PHE A 46 2.10 1.97 -2.42
N PHE A 47 2.58 1.10 -1.55
CA PHE A 47 1.94 -0.18 -1.25
C PHE A 47 1.01 -0.02 -0.07
N TYR A 48 -0.07 -0.79 -0.03
CA TYR A 48 -0.84 -0.97 1.19
C TYR A 48 -1.34 -2.40 1.32
N THR A 49 -1.39 -2.87 2.56
CA THR A 49 -1.68 -4.27 2.88
C THR A 49 -2.59 -4.39 4.09
N ASN A 50 -3.49 -5.39 4.07
CA ASN A 50 -4.28 -5.77 5.23
C ASN A 50 -3.45 -6.57 6.26
N ARG A 51 -2.28 -7.07 5.85
CA ARG A 51 -1.37 -7.85 6.70
C ARG A 51 -0.22 -6.98 7.12
N VAL A 52 -0.39 -6.35 8.28
CA VAL A 52 0.67 -5.63 9.00
C VAL A 52 1.92 -6.51 9.24
N LYS A 53 1.78 -7.84 9.15
CA LYS A 53 2.88 -8.82 9.26
C LYS A 53 3.91 -8.78 8.13
N LEU A 54 3.57 -8.27 6.94
CA LEU A 54 4.47 -8.31 5.76
C LEU A 54 5.69 -7.37 5.88
N LEU A 55 5.74 -6.51 6.89
CA LEU A 55 6.78 -5.49 7.00
C LEU A 55 7.63 -5.58 8.28
N GLY A 56 7.39 -6.57 9.14
CA GLY A 56 8.12 -6.68 10.41
C GLY A 56 7.89 -5.51 11.40
N ILE A 57 6.97 -4.58 11.10
CA ILE A 57 6.74 -3.36 11.91
C ILE A 57 5.81 -3.58 13.10
N TYR A 58 5.19 -4.76 13.23
CA TYR A 58 4.43 -5.16 14.41
C TYR A 58 4.78 -6.58 14.83
N SER A 59 5.71 -6.71 15.78
CA SER A 59 5.81 -7.86 16.66
C SER A 59 4.84 -7.66 17.83
N GLY A 60 3.55 -7.94 17.60
CA GLY A 60 2.60 -8.08 18.69
C GLY A 60 2.79 -9.46 19.32
N SER A 61 3.25 -9.48 20.57
CA SER A 61 3.23 -10.63 21.50
C SER A 61 1.84 -11.22 21.68
#